data_AF-A0A6V8P5G0-F1
#
_entry.id   AF-A0A6V8P5G0-F1
#
_cell.length_a   1.000
_cell.length_b   1.000
_cell.length_c   1.000
_cell.angle_alpha   90.00
_cell.angle_beta   90.00
_cell.angle_gamma   90.00
#
_symmetry.space_group_name_H-M   'P 1'
#
loop_
_entity.id
_entity.type
_entity.pdbx_description
1 polymer ?
#
loop_
_entity_poly.entity_id
_entity_poly.type
_entity_poly.pdbx_seq_one_letter_code
_entity_poly.pdbx_strand_id
1 'polypeptide(L)'
;PNVEVKRVDMIDEDFKTGLTSSMAAGIPPDLWFSWGGGILKAQVDAGHVADLTDLLTEPWAKEVVPRSAVAQSTFYDKHYALPLTVWVGHFYVNRELFDKYGLEVPKEPWSWDEFKEAIETFKANGVIPITVGGKEKWELSFYYMYLVDRIGGSEIFRKTINRVAGYTFEDPTFVQAGVRAEELAQIPTDRGRTNNLRLGLLLMT
;
A
#
# COMPACT_ATOMS: atom_id res chain seq x y z
N PRO A 1 -20.61 -27.48 -14.18
CA PRO A 1 -21.78 -28.10 -13.49
C PRO A 1 -21.45 -28.81 -12.16
N ASN A 2 -20.21 -29.32 -11.97
CA ASN A 2 -19.82 -30.05 -10.74
C ASN A 2 -18.83 -29.28 -9.84
N VAL A 3 -18.76 -27.96 -9.98
CA VAL A 3 -17.88 -27.10 -9.17
C VAL A 3 -18.75 -26.08 -8.46
N GLU A 4 -18.78 -26.14 -7.14
CA GLU A 4 -19.42 -25.14 -6.28
C GLU A 4 -18.33 -24.25 -5.66
N VAL A 5 -18.51 -22.94 -5.74
CA VAL A 5 -17.58 -21.96 -5.14
C VAL A 5 -18.26 -21.33 -3.94
N LYS A 6 -17.69 -21.55 -2.76
CA LYS A 6 -18.12 -20.87 -1.53
C LYS A 6 -17.17 -19.73 -1.21
N ARG A 7 -17.66 -18.50 -1.38
CA ARG A 7 -16.94 -17.28 -1.02
C ARG A 7 -17.07 -17.01 0.48
N VAL A 8 -15.97 -16.62 1.10
CA VAL A 8 -15.94 -16.15 2.49
C VAL A 8 -15.32 -14.76 2.49
N ASP A 9 -16.11 -13.75 2.83
CA ASP A 9 -15.65 -12.37 2.92
C ASP A 9 -15.26 -12.03 4.35
N MET A 10 -14.12 -11.37 4.50
CA MET A 10 -13.55 -10.94 5.77
C MET A 10 -13.00 -9.53 5.63
N ILE A 11 -13.00 -8.76 6.72
CA ILE A 11 -12.28 -7.49 6.78
C ILE A 11 -10.78 -7.80 6.81
N ASP A 12 -9.96 -6.90 6.26
CA ASP A 12 -8.53 -7.09 5.99
C ASP A 12 -7.73 -7.76 7.13
N GLU A 13 -7.87 -7.26 8.36
CA GLU A 13 -7.13 -7.80 9.52
C GLU A 13 -7.65 -9.17 9.99
N ASP A 14 -8.97 -9.39 9.91
CA ASP A 14 -9.58 -10.69 10.20
C ASP A 14 -9.16 -11.72 9.14
N PHE A 15 -9.05 -11.30 7.88
CA PHE A 15 -8.57 -12.14 6.78
C PHE A 15 -7.11 -12.58 7.00
N LYS A 16 -6.20 -11.65 7.32
CA LYS A 16 -4.78 -11.98 7.60
C LYS A 16 -4.65 -13.00 8.73
N THR A 17 -5.39 -12.77 9.82
CA THR A 17 -5.38 -13.65 11.00
C THR A 17 -6.00 -15.01 10.70
N GLY A 18 -7.15 -15.01 10.01
CA GLY A 18 -7.89 -16.21 9.62
C GLY A 18 -7.10 -17.09 8.67
N LEU A 19 -6.51 -16.50 7.63
CA LEU A 19 -5.68 -17.22 6.66
C LEU A 19 -4.45 -17.84 7.34
N THR A 20 -3.74 -17.06 8.17
CA THR A 20 -2.57 -17.59 8.90
C THR A 20 -2.95 -18.77 9.78
N SER A 21 -4.08 -18.66 10.49
CA SER A 21 -4.58 -19.72 11.38
C SER A 21 -4.99 -20.97 10.59
N SER A 22 -5.69 -20.83 9.45
CA SER A 22 -6.12 -21.97 8.64
C SER A 22 -4.94 -22.70 8.00
N MET A 23 -3.92 -21.95 7.55
CA MET A 23 -2.68 -22.50 7.00
C MET A 23 -1.91 -23.30 8.05
N ALA A 24 -1.76 -22.75 9.26
CA ALA A 24 -1.09 -23.42 10.37
C ALA A 24 -1.85 -24.67 10.87
N ALA A 25 -3.19 -24.65 10.79
CA ALA A 25 -4.04 -25.78 11.15
C ALA A 25 -4.09 -26.88 10.06
N GLY A 26 -3.41 -26.70 8.93
CA GLY A 26 -3.41 -27.68 7.82
C GLY A 26 -4.75 -27.77 7.08
N ILE A 27 -5.58 -26.74 7.18
CA ILE A 27 -6.89 -26.63 6.49
C ILE A 27 -6.96 -25.34 5.68
N PRO A 28 -6.03 -25.11 4.73
CA PRO A 28 -6.02 -23.90 3.93
C PRO A 28 -7.26 -23.84 3.01
N PRO A 29 -7.71 -22.63 2.64
CA PRO A 29 -8.69 -22.49 1.56
C PRO A 29 -8.08 -22.94 0.21
N ASP A 30 -8.91 -23.41 -0.72
CA ASP A 30 -8.46 -23.79 -2.07
C ASP A 30 -7.96 -22.58 -2.87
N LEU A 31 -8.61 -21.42 -2.68
CA LEU A 31 -8.28 -20.14 -3.29
C LEU A 31 -8.34 -19.04 -2.23
N TRP A 32 -7.38 -18.12 -2.25
CA TRP A 32 -7.38 -16.96 -1.36
C TRP A 32 -6.82 -15.73 -2.06
N PHE A 33 -7.13 -14.56 -1.49
CA PHE A 33 -6.56 -13.29 -1.91
C PHE A 33 -5.12 -13.15 -1.41
N SER A 34 -4.22 -12.67 -2.27
CA SER A 34 -2.85 -12.33 -1.90
C SER A 34 -2.47 -10.98 -2.49
N TRP A 35 -1.65 -10.22 -1.76
CA TRP A 35 -1.12 -8.92 -2.21
C TRP A 35 0.07 -9.06 -3.18
N GLY A 36 0.43 -10.28 -3.59
CA GLY A 36 1.63 -10.52 -4.40
C GLY A 36 2.91 -10.24 -3.62
N GLY A 37 3.98 -9.95 -4.35
CA GLY A 37 5.26 -9.50 -3.81
C GLY A 37 5.80 -10.41 -2.71
N GLY A 38 6.35 -9.81 -1.65
CA GLY A 38 6.98 -10.56 -0.54
C GLY A 38 6.02 -11.49 0.20
N ILE A 39 4.73 -11.13 0.33
CA ILE A 39 3.74 -11.97 1.02
C ILE A 39 3.51 -13.25 0.23
N LEU A 40 3.22 -13.13 -1.08
CA LEU A 40 3.06 -14.30 -1.94
C LEU A 40 4.37 -15.11 -2.02
N LYS A 41 5.52 -14.46 -2.11
CA LYS A 41 6.82 -15.15 -2.13
C LYS A 41 7.02 -16.03 -0.90
N ALA A 42 6.68 -15.54 0.30
CA ALA A 42 6.79 -16.33 1.51
C ALA A 42 5.86 -17.57 1.50
N GLN A 43 4.66 -17.44 0.94
CA GLN A 43 3.73 -18.55 0.75
C GLN A 43 4.27 -19.59 -0.25
N VAL A 44 4.91 -19.13 -1.33
CA VAL A 44 5.58 -19.97 -2.34
C VAL A 44 6.78 -20.70 -1.73
N ASP A 45 7.65 -20.00 -1.01
CA ASP A 45 8.82 -20.58 -0.35
C ASP A 45 8.43 -21.64 0.70
N ALA A 46 7.27 -21.48 1.33
CA ALA A 46 6.69 -22.45 2.26
C ALA A 46 6.00 -23.65 1.57
N GLY A 47 5.92 -23.66 0.23
CA GLY A 47 5.31 -24.75 -0.54
C GLY A 47 3.78 -24.78 -0.50
N HIS A 48 3.13 -23.68 -0.17
CA HIS A 48 1.67 -23.62 -0.04
C HIS A 48 0.94 -23.24 -1.33
N VAL A 49 1.65 -22.83 -2.38
CA VAL A 49 1.05 -22.24 -3.58
C VAL A 49 1.39 -23.08 -4.81
N ALA A 50 0.38 -23.40 -5.61
CA ALA A 50 0.55 -24.13 -6.86
C ALA A 50 1.20 -23.26 -7.94
N ASP A 51 1.97 -23.89 -8.83
CA ASP A 51 2.46 -23.29 -10.07
C ASP A 51 1.29 -23.13 -11.05
N LEU A 52 1.02 -21.90 -11.46
CA LEU A 52 -0.07 -21.52 -12.36
C LEU A 52 0.45 -21.05 -13.73
N THR A 53 1.72 -21.31 -14.05
CA THR A 53 2.36 -20.84 -15.29
C THR A 53 1.57 -21.20 -16.54
N ASP A 54 1.08 -22.44 -16.63
CA ASP A 54 0.31 -22.92 -17.78
C ASP A 54 -1.01 -22.15 -17.95
N LEU A 55 -1.68 -21.80 -16.83
CA LEU A 55 -2.95 -21.05 -16.88
C LEU A 55 -2.79 -19.66 -17.49
N LEU A 56 -1.62 -19.02 -17.34
CA LEU A 56 -1.37 -17.70 -17.94
C LEU A 56 -1.15 -17.73 -19.45
N THR A 57 -0.94 -18.92 -20.03
CA THR A 57 -0.81 -19.10 -21.47
C THR A 57 -2.16 -19.24 -22.18
N GLU A 58 -3.20 -19.59 -21.43
CA GLU A 58 -4.56 -19.75 -21.93
C GLU A 58 -5.12 -18.46 -22.54
N PRO A 59 -5.95 -18.54 -23.60
CA PRO A 59 -6.51 -17.34 -24.26
C PRO A 59 -7.25 -16.41 -23.31
N TRP A 60 -8.07 -16.96 -22.41
CA TRP A 60 -8.85 -16.18 -21.44
C TRP A 60 -7.95 -15.37 -20.51
N ALA A 61 -6.80 -15.93 -20.10
CA ALA A 61 -5.88 -15.26 -19.19
C ALA A 61 -5.23 -14.04 -19.85
N LYS A 62 -5.05 -14.05 -21.17
CA LYS A 62 -4.50 -12.90 -21.91
C LYS A 62 -5.45 -11.70 -21.91
N GLU A 63 -6.75 -11.94 -21.78
CA GLU A 63 -7.78 -10.91 -21.77
C GLU A 63 -8.00 -10.34 -20.39
N VAL A 64 -7.94 -11.17 -19.34
CA VAL A 64 -8.35 -10.78 -17.99
C VAL A 64 -7.19 -10.44 -17.04
N VAL A 65 -5.98 -10.92 -17.30
CA VAL A 65 -4.84 -10.71 -16.38
C VAL A 65 -4.10 -9.43 -16.74
N PRO A 66 -4.02 -8.44 -15.82
CA PRO A 66 -3.23 -7.23 -16.03
C PRO A 66 -1.75 -7.57 -16.14
N ARG A 67 -1.16 -7.38 -17.33
CA ARG A 67 0.25 -7.72 -17.59
C ARG A 67 1.24 -6.97 -16.71
N SER A 68 0.92 -5.74 -16.31
CA SER A 68 1.72 -4.95 -15.37
C SER A 68 1.80 -5.57 -13.97
N ALA A 69 0.83 -6.39 -13.58
CA ALA A 69 0.78 -7.02 -12.26
C ALA A 69 1.48 -8.39 -12.21
N VAL A 70 1.74 -9.00 -13.37
CA VAL A 70 2.30 -10.37 -13.46
C VAL A 70 3.64 -10.47 -12.73
N ALA A 71 4.50 -9.46 -12.86
CA ALA A 71 5.81 -9.45 -12.20
C ALA A 71 5.73 -9.61 -10.67
N GLN A 72 4.67 -9.13 -10.02
CA GLN A 72 4.45 -9.28 -8.57
C GLN A 72 4.01 -10.68 -8.17
N SER A 73 3.75 -11.56 -9.13
CA SER A 73 3.36 -12.96 -8.93
C SER A 73 4.36 -13.97 -9.50
N THR A 74 5.49 -13.49 -10.02
CA THR A 74 6.53 -14.31 -10.65
C THR A 74 7.71 -14.51 -9.72
N PHE A 75 8.03 -15.75 -9.42
CA PHE A 75 9.21 -16.13 -8.65
C PHE A 75 9.86 -17.36 -9.29
N TYR A 76 11.19 -17.45 -9.31
CA TYR A 76 11.88 -18.64 -9.85
C TYR A 76 11.38 -19.03 -11.26
N ASP A 77 11.17 -18.03 -12.12
CA ASP A 77 10.65 -18.16 -13.50
C ASP A 77 9.27 -18.82 -13.65
N LYS A 78 8.48 -18.84 -12.57
CA LYS A 78 7.12 -19.42 -12.51
C LYS A 78 6.11 -18.42 -11.95
N HIS A 79 4.85 -18.59 -12.32
CA HIS A 79 3.74 -17.75 -11.87
C HIS A 79 2.90 -18.45 -10.81
N TYR A 80 2.60 -17.75 -9.71
CA TYR A 80 1.94 -18.35 -8.53
C TYR A 80 0.61 -17.68 -8.15
N ALA A 81 0.13 -16.72 -8.93
CA ALA A 81 -1.17 -16.11 -8.72
C ALA A 81 -1.77 -15.66 -10.05
N LEU A 82 -3.09 -15.39 -10.03
CA LEU A 82 -3.80 -14.71 -11.10
C LEU A 82 -4.09 -13.27 -10.66
N PRO A 83 -3.30 -12.28 -11.10
CA PRO A 83 -3.57 -10.88 -10.78
C PRO A 83 -4.94 -10.44 -11.32
N LEU A 84 -5.73 -9.80 -10.46
CA LEU A 84 -7.06 -9.30 -10.80
C LEU A 84 -7.10 -7.77 -10.96
N THR A 85 -6.33 -7.06 -10.14
CA THR A 85 -6.33 -5.59 -10.08
C THR A 85 -4.94 -5.05 -9.82
N VAL A 86 -4.69 -3.81 -10.25
CA VAL A 86 -3.51 -3.02 -9.87
C VAL A 86 -3.98 -1.90 -8.95
N TRP A 87 -3.29 -1.70 -7.83
CA TRP A 87 -3.56 -0.61 -6.91
C TRP A 87 -2.47 0.45 -7.00
N VAL A 88 -2.87 1.72 -6.97
CA VAL A 88 -1.97 2.86 -7.05
C VAL A 88 -2.28 3.79 -5.88
N GLY A 89 -1.26 4.18 -5.14
CA GLY A 89 -1.39 5.16 -4.06
C GLY A 89 -1.62 6.56 -4.61
N HIS A 90 -2.48 7.33 -3.94
CA HIS A 90 -2.74 8.72 -4.30
C HIS A 90 -2.87 9.56 -3.03
N PHE A 91 -2.41 10.80 -3.12
CA PHE A 91 -2.76 11.83 -2.14
C PHE A 91 -3.99 12.58 -2.65
N TYR A 92 -5.02 12.65 -1.80
CA TYR A 92 -6.23 13.43 -2.07
C TYR A 92 -6.14 14.76 -1.32
N VAL A 93 -6.52 15.84 -2.00
CA VAL A 93 -6.50 17.20 -1.43
C VAL A 93 -7.89 17.81 -1.48
N ASN A 94 -8.26 18.56 -0.44
CA ASN A 94 -9.50 19.32 -0.42
C ASN A 94 -9.27 20.70 -1.06
N ARG A 95 -9.64 20.84 -2.34
CA ARG A 95 -9.43 22.06 -3.12
C ARG A 95 -10.12 23.29 -2.53
N GLU A 96 -11.29 23.13 -1.91
CA GLU A 96 -12.02 24.22 -1.26
C GLU A 96 -11.27 24.77 -0.05
N LEU A 97 -10.60 23.89 0.71
CA LEU A 97 -9.76 24.35 1.83
C LEU A 97 -8.53 25.09 1.32
N PHE A 98 -7.88 24.62 0.25
CA PHE A 98 -6.76 25.35 -0.36
C PHE A 98 -7.20 26.75 -0.82
N ASP A 99 -8.29 26.85 -1.58
CA ASP A 99 -8.84 28.13 -2.04
C ASP A 99 -9.22 29.07 -0.88
N LYS A 100 -9.94 28.54 0.13
CA LYS A 100 -10.38 29.31 1.30
C LYS A 100 -9.24 29.98 2.07
N TYR A 101 -8.08 29.34 2.13
CA TYR A 101 -6.91 29.86 2.85
C TYR A 101 -5.86 30.49 1.91
N GLY A 102 -6.20 30.71 0.63
CA GLY A 102 -5.33 31.36 -0.34
C GLY A 102 -4.08 30.55 -0.71
N LEU A 103 -4.14 29.22 -0.54
CA LEU A 103 -3.07 28.30 -0.91
C LEU A 103 -3.27 27.83 -2.35
N GLU A 104 -2.18 27.70 -3.11
CA GLU A 104 -2.24 27.06 -4.42
C GLU A 104 -2.53 25.56 -4.26
N VAL A 105 -3.53 25.07 -5.01
CA VAL A 105 -3.78 23.63 -5.10
C VAL A 105 -2.53 22.95 -5.66
N PRO A 106 -2.03 21.86 -5.04
CA PRO A 106 -0.79 21.21 -5.44
C PRO A 106 -0.76 20.83 -6.92
N LYS A 107 0.35 21.15 -7.58
CA LYS A 107 0.68 20.75 -8.95
C LYS A 107 2.03 20.03 -8.92
N GLU A 108 2.29 19.12 -9.85
CA GLU A 108 3.61 18.50 -9.93
C GLU A 108 4.62 19.42 -10.66
N PRO A 109 5.82 19.66 -10.08
CA PRO A 109 6.29 19.17 -8.78
C PRO A 109 5.70 19.97 -7.60
N TRP A 110 5.25 19.26 -6.55
CA TRP A 110 4.89 19.86 -5.26
C TRP A 110 6.02 19.57 -4.26
N SER A 111 6.62 20.61 -3.71
CA SER A 111 7.79 20.51 -2.85
C SER A 111 7.43 20.20 -1.39
N TRP A 112 8.43 19.73 -0.63
CA TRP A 112 8.25 19.48 0.80
C TRP A 112 7.97 20.77 1.59
N ASP A 113 8.53 21.90 1.16
CA ASP A 113 8.32 23.18 1.83
C ASP A 113 6.92 23.74 1.59
N GLU A 114 6.40 23.67 0.35
CA GLU A 114 5.00 24.02 0.05
C GLU A 114 4.00 23.12 0.79
N PHE A 115 4.33 21.84 0.94
CA PHE A 115 3.54 20.90 1.73
C PHE A 115 3.50 21.30 3.22
N LYS A 116 4.65 21.68 3.80
CA LYS A 116 4.72 22.18 5.19
C LYS A 116 3.96 23.49 5.36
N GLU A 117 4.06 24.41 4.41
CA GLU A 117 3.32 25.68 4.44
C GLU A 117 1.80 25.44 4.48
N ALA A 118 1.31 24.49 3.68
CA ALA A 118 -0.10 24.09 3.72
C ALA A 118 -0.48 23.49 5.10
N ILE A 119 0.36 22.60 5.65
CA ILE A 119 0.16 22.03 6.99
C ILE A 119 0.08 23.13 8.06
N GLU A 120 1.02 24.07 8.07
CA GLU A 120 1.09 25.15 9.04
C GLU A 120 -0.12 26.08 8.93
N THR A 121 -0.52 26.42 7.71
CA THR A 121 -1.70 27.25 7.42
C THR A 121 -2.97 26.59 7.94
N PHE A 122 -3.18 25.30 7.65
CA PHE A 122 -4.35 24.58 8.15
C PHE A 122 -4.34 24.48 9.68
N LYS A 123 -3.19 24.15 10.29
CA LYS A 123 -3.05 24.10 11.76
C LYS A 123 -3.36 25.43 12.43
N ALA A 124 -2.81 26.53 11.91
CA ALA A 124 -3.05 27.88 12.45
C ALA A 124 -4.53 28.27 12.42
N ASN A 125 -5.29 27.68 11.49
CA ASN A 125 -6.73 27.89 11.33
C ASN A 125 -7.60 26.79 11.97
N GLY A 126 -7.01 25.90 12.79
CA GLY A 126 -7.74 24.83 13.48
C GLY A 126 -8.27 23.72 12.57
N VAL A 127 -7.75 23.61 11.35
CA VAL A 127 -8.08 22.57 10.38
C VAL A 127 -7.09 21.41 10.54
N ILE A 128 -7.60 20.18 10.56
CA ILE A 128 -6.77 18.98 10.56
C ILE A 128 -6.10 18.87 9.17
N PRO A 129 -4.76 18.97 9.08
CA PRO A 129 -4.08 19.05 7.78
C PRO A 129 -4.02 17.71 7.05
N ILE A 130 -3.97 16.60 7.77
CA ILE A 130 -3.85 15.24 7.22
C ILE A 130 -4.77 14.31 7.99
N THR A 131 -5.54 13.51 7.24
CA THR A 131 -6.35 12.42 7.78
C THR A 131 -5.79 11.09 7.29
N VAL A 132 -5.40 10.22 8.22
CA VAL A 132 -4.88 8.88 7.92
C VAL A 132 -5.33 7.91 9.01
N GLY A 133 -5.72 6.70 8.63
CA GLY A 133 -5.96 5.63 9.59
C GLY A 133 -4.63 5.15 10.15
N GLY A 134 -4.31 5.44 11.41
CA GLY A 134 -3.04 5.04 12.02
C GLY A 134 -3.13 3.82 12.95
N LYS A 135 -4.31 3.16 12.99
CA LYS A 135 -4.55 2.03 13.89
C LYS A 135 -3.76 0.81 13.43
N GLU A 136 -4.01 0.42 12.18
CA GLU A 136 -3.13 -0.52 11.50
C GLU A 136 -1.96 0.33 10.97
N LYS A 137 -0.72 -0.18 11.07
CA LYS A 137 0.47 0.65 10.84
C LYS A 137 0.80 0.79 9.35
N TRP A 138 0.16 -0.02 8.50
CA TRP A 138 0.51 -0.14 7.08
C TRP A 138 0.09 1.09 6.28
N GLU A 139 -0.99 1.76 6.68
CA GLU A 139 -1.45 3.01 6.08
C GLU A 139 -0.40 4.12 6.25
N LEU A 140 0.25 4.20 7.42
CA LEU A 140 1.33 5.14 7.68
C LEU A 140 2.60 4.79 6.87
N SER A 141 2.80 3.52 6.56
CA SER A 141 3.97 3.07 5.78
C SER A 141 3.98 3.64 4.36
N PHE A 142 2.80 3.95 3.77
CA PHE A 142 2.76 4.58 2.45
C PHE A 142 3.42 5.95 2.42
N TYR A 143 3.25 6.75 3.48
CA TYR A 143 3.91 8.07 3.57
C TYR A 143 5.42 7.89 3.55
N TYR A 144 5.94 6.97 4.37
CA TYR A 144 7.37 6.67 4.40
C TYR A 144 7.89 6.17 3.05
N MET A 145 7.18 5.23 2.42
CA MET A 145 7.58 4.68 1.12
C MET A 145 7.58 5.73 0.01
N TYR A 146 6.58 6.63 -0.02
CA TYR A 146 6.57 7.76 -0.96
C TYR A 146 7.73 8.72 -0.70
N LEU A 147 8.07 8.98 0.56
CA LEU A 147 9.21 9.83 0.89
C LEU A 147 10.53 9.21 0.41
N VAL A 148 10.74 7.92 0.63
CA VAL A 148 11.93 7.21 0.11
C VAL A 148 11.99 7.31 -1.42
N ASP A 149 10.86 7.06 -2.09
CA ASP A 149 10.79 7.10 -3.56
C ASP A 149 11.07 8.51 -4.12
N ARG A 150 10.47 9.55 -3.54
CA ARG A 150 10.66 10.94 -3.99
C ARG A 150 12.05 11.50 -3.67
N ILE A 151 12.73 10.99 -2.64
CA ILE A 151 14.08 11.43 -2.26
C ILE A 151 15.15 10.72 -3.07
N GLY A 152 15.08 9.38 -3.18
CA GLY A 152 16.16 8.56 -3.74
C GLY A 152 15.81 7.83 -5.04
N GLY A 153 14.56 7.91 -5.48
CA GLY A 153 14.03 7.16 -6.62
C GLY A 153 13.71 5.70 -6.28
N SER A 154 12.85 5.10 -7.10
CA SER A 154 12.32 3.73 -6.88
C SER A 154 13.40 2.65 -6.85
N GLU A 155 14.55 2.89 -7.50
CA GLU A 155 15.63 1.91 -7.61
C GLU A 155 16.33 1.65 -6.27
N ILE A 156 16.50 2.69 -5.44
CA ILE A 156 17.10 2.55 -4.11
C ILE A 156 16.20 1.67 -3.24
N PHE A 157 14.89 1.95 -3.24
CA PHE A 157 13.93 1.13 -2.51
C PHE A 157 13.94 -0.32 -3.00
N ARG A 158 13.80 -0.52 -4.32
CA ARG A 158 13.73 -1.85 -4.95
C ARG A 158 14.98 -2.69 -4.67
N LYS A 159 16.17 -2.12 -4.80
CA LYS A 159 17.42 -2.86 -4.55
C LYS A 159 17.61 -3.20 -3.08
N THR A 160 17.22 -2.29 -2.18
CA THR A 160 17.33 -2.49 -0.74
C THR A 160 16.41 -3.61 -0.25
N ILE A 161 15.13 -3.61 -0.63
CA ILE A 161 14.18 -4.68 -0.22
C ILE A 161 14.57 -6.06 -0.78
N ASN A 162 15.23 -6.09 -1.94
CA ASN A 162 15.73 -7.31 -2.57
C ASN A 162 17.12 -7.72 -2.07
N ARG A 163 17.68 -7.03 -1.07
CA ARG A 163 18.98 -7.32 -0.45
C ARG A 163 20.12 -7.39 -1.47
N VAL A 164 20.08 -6.52 -2.49
CA VAL A 164 21.18 -6.39 -3.45
C VAL A 164 22.41 -5.90 -2.70
N ALA A 165 23.55 -6.57 -2.88
CA ALA A 165 24.79 -6.23 -2.20
C ALA A 165 25.15 -4.74 -2.40
N GLY A 166 25.46 -4.06 -1.30
CA GLY A 166 25.77 -2.62 -1.29
C GLY A 166 24.57 -1.68 -1.13
N TYR A 167 23.33 -2.19 -1.15
CA TYR A 167 22.12 -1.41 -0.88
C TYR A 167 21.55 -1.77 0.48
N THR A 168 21.54 -0.82 1.41
CA THR A 168 21.12 -1.04 2.81
C THR A 168 20.11 0.02 3.24
N PHE A 169 19.36 -0.27 4.30
CA PHE A 169 18.45 0.70 4.92
C PHE A 169 19.18 1.83 5.66
N GLU A 170 20.52 1.80 5.70
CA GLU A 170 21.36 2.88 6.25
C GLU A 170 21.64 3.97 5.21
N ASP A 171 21.22 3.78 3.95
CA ASP A 171 21.38 4.79 2.90
C ASP A 171 20.72 6.12 3.34
N PRO A 172 21.38 7.28 3.10
CA PRO A 172 20.86 8.59 3.49
C PRO A 172 19.42 8.87 3.04
N THR A 173 18.97 8.24 1.95
CA THR A 173 17.58 8.31 1.47
C THR A 173 16.58 7.84 2.54
N PHE A 174 16.83 6.68 3.15
CA PHE A 174 15.93 6.11 4.17
C PHE A 174 15.97 6.93 5.46
N VAL A 175 17.13 7.47 5.81
CA VAL A 175 17.31 8.34 6.98
C VAL A 175 16.54 9.65 6.78
N GLN A 176 16.68 10.30 5.63
CA GLN A 176 15.97 11.54 5.31
C GLN A 176 14.45 11.32 5.23
N ALA A 177 13.99 10.21 4.65
CA ALA A 177 12.59 9.82 4.68
C ALA A 177 12.09 9.61 6.12
N GLY A 178 12.93 9.04 6.99
CA GLY A 178 12.64 8.85 8.41
C GLY A 178 12.47 10.17 9.15
N VAL A 179 13.37 11.13 8.91
CA VAL A 179 13.27 12.49 9.47
C VAL A 179 11.97 13.16 9.04
N ARG A 180 11.62 13.10 7.75
CA ARG A 180 10.34 13.66 7.25
C ARG A 180 9.11 12.95 7.80
N ALA A 181 9.18 11.64 8.01
CA ALA A 181 8.11 10.89 8.66
C ALA A 181 7.96 11.28 10.15
N GLU A 182 9.07 11.56 10.84
CA GLU A 182 9.04 12.09 12.21
C GLU A 182 8.42 13.49 12.25
N GLU A 183 8.79 14.39 11.33
CA GLU A 183 8.16 15.72 11.19
C GLU A 183 6.64 15.61 11.05
N LEU A 184 6.17 14.68 10.22
CA LEU A 184 4.74 14.39 10.06
C LEU A 184 4.09 13.88 11.34
N ALA A 185 4.77 13.01 12.10
CA ALA A 185 4.25 12.46 13.35
C ALA A 185 4.10 13.52 14.46
N GLN A 186 4.87 14.62 14.39
CA GLN A 186 4.73 15.75 15.32
C GLN A 186 3.53 16.66 15.00
N ILE A 187 2.83 16.44 13.88
CA ILE A 187 1.59 17.14 13.57
C ILE A 187 0.51 16.65 14.55
N PRO A 188 -0.06 17.52 15.40
CA PRO A 188 -1.10 17.11 16.33
C PRO A 188 -2.29 16.54 15.56
N THR A 189 -2.57 15.26 15.77
CA THR A 189 -3.85 14.64 15.40
C THR A 189 -4.78 14.84 16.59
N ASP A 190 -5.96 15.40 16.36
CA ASP A 190 -6.88 15.76 17.45
C ASP A 190 -7.42 14.48 18.12
N ARG A 191 -6.70 13.98 19.12
CA ARG A 191 -7.17 12.92 20.02
C ARG A 191 -8.21 13.44 21.04
N GLY A 192 -8.77 14.64 20.84
CA GLY A 192 -9.63 15.32 21.81
C GLY A 192 -10.95 15.89 21.28
N ARG A 193 -11.20 15.95 19.96
CA ARG A 193 -12.48 16.40 19.41
C ARG A 193 -13.02 15.39 18.41
N THR A 194 -14.20 14.86 18.74
CA THR A 194 -15.01 13.89 17.98
C THR A 194 -14.62 12.41 18.12
N ASN A 195 -15.09 11.81 19.23
CA ASN A 195 -15.78 10.53 19.10
C ASN A 195 -16.87 10.73 18.02
N ASN A 196 -16.75 10.02 16.89
CA ASN A 196 -17.55 10.11 15.66
C ASN A 196 -17.04 11.04 14.55
N LEU A 197 -15.83 10.79 14.03
CA LEU A 197 -15.59 11.03 12.60
C LEU A 197 -15.99 9.77 11.82
N ARG A 198 -17.12 9.87 11.13
CA ARG A 198 -17.60 8.84 10.19
C ARG A 198 -16.53 8.64 9.11
N LEU A 199 -16.21 7.38 8.85
CA LEU A 199 -15.52 6.93 7.65
C LEU A 199 -16.10 7.64 6.41
N GLY A 200 -15.32 8.55 5.83
CA GLY A 200 -15.46 8.94 4.44
C GLY A 200 -14.61 8.00 3.60
N LEU A 201 -15.02 6.73 3.53
CA LEU A 201 -14.49 5.79 2.55
C LEU A 201 -15.05 6.23 1.19
N LEU A 202 -14.37 7.13 0.49
CA LEU A 202 -14.66 7.36 -0.92
C LEU A 202 -13.90 6.31 -1.73
N LEU A 203 -14.39 5.06 -1.66
CA LEU A 203 -14.23 4.13 -2.76
C LEU A 203 -15.09 4.68 -3.91
N MET A 204 -14.46 5.28 -4.92
CA MET A 204 -15.06 5.39 -6.24
C MET A 204 -14.05 4.93 -7.27
N THR A 205 -14.30 3.69 -7.70
CA THR A 205 -13.94 3.00 -8.97
C THR A 205 -12.64 3.36 -9.65
#